data_AF-A0A2E0EXB4-F1
#
_entry.id   AF-A0A2E0EXB4-F1
#
_cell.length_a   1.000
_cell.length_b   1.000
_cell.length_c   1.000
_cell.angle_alpha   90.00
_cell.angle_beta   90.00
_cell.angle_gamma   90.00
#
_symmetry.space_group_name_H-M   'P 1'
#
loop_
_entity.id
_entity.type
_entity.pdbx_description
1 polymer ?
#
loop_
_entity_poly.entity_id
_entity_poly.type
_entity_poly.pdbx_seq_one_letter_code
_entity_poly.pdbx_strand_id
1 'polypeptide(L)'
;MFSLKKPILIGLTSIVVLGSNANHAETIIHAGKLIDGQKDTVQSKMTIVINDNLITDVIKGYKDPSDNDTYLDLKNHTVLPGLMDMHVHFGGEYESKAERPIKVEKEMEAILASEHARVTFHAGFTTVRQVGDSGMVAISLRDAINQGKVIGPRIHTSGKSIATTGG
;
A
#
# COMPACT_ATOMS: atom_id res chain seq x y z
N MET A 1 -7.48 38.30 73.80
CA MET A 1 -8.23 38.94 72.71
C MET A 1 -7.70 38.36 71.40
N PHE A 2 -8.52 37.53 70.74
CA PHE A 2 -8.46 37.00 69.37
C PHE A 2 -7.13 36.47 68.78
N SER A 3 -7.12 35.18 68.39
CA SER A 3 -7.21 34.80 66.96
C SER A 3 -7.10 33.27 66.80
N LEU A 4 -8.21 32.62 66.43
CA LEU A 4 -8.25 31.21 66.01
C LEU A 4 -7.73 31.09 64.58
N LYS A 5 -6.70 30.28 64.35
CA LYS A 5 -6.31 29.83 63.01
C LYS A 5 -7.16 28.62 62.61
N LYS A 6 -7.96 28.76 61.54
CA LYS A 6 -8.72 27.66 60.91
C LYS A 6 -7.78 26.77 60.08
N PRO A 7 -7.91 25.44 60.12
CA PRO A 7 -7.22 24.56 59.18
C PRO A 7 -7.95 24.58 57.83
N ILE A 8 -7.19 24.84 56.76
CA ILE A 8 -7.66 24.76 55.38
C ILE A 8 -7.60 23.30 54.96
N LEU A 9 -8.77 22.69 54.75
CA LEU A 9 -8.91 21.34 54.23
C LEU A 9 -8.77 21.40 52.70
N ILE A 10 -7.62 21.00 52.18
CA ILE A 10 -7.39 20.87 50.73
C ILE A 10 -7.94 19.51 50.31
N GLY A 11 -9.13 19.50 49.70
CA GLY A 11 -9.71 18.32 49.09
C GLY A 11 -8.91 17.90 47.85
N LEU A 12 -8.33 16.70 47.90
CA LEU A 12 -7.69 16.06 46.76
C LEU A 12 -8.78 15.46 45.86
N THR A 13 -9.18 16.16 44.80
CA THR A 13 -10.11 15.62 43.81
C THR A 13 -9.33 14.76 42.83
N SER A 14 -9.40 13.44 42.98
CA SER A 14 -8.82 12.49 42.02
C SER A 14 -9.58 12.56 40.70
N ILE A 15 -8.98 13.17 39.68
CA ILE A 15 -9.46 13.12 38.30
C ILE A 15 -9.13 11.73 37.76
N VAL A 16 -10.14 10.87 37.65
CA VAL A 16 -10.04 9.63 36.87
C VAL A 16 -10.19 10.02 35.41
N VAL A 17 -9.07 10.08 34.69
CA VAL A 17 -9.09 10.17 33.23
C VAL A 17 -9.49 8.79 32.71
N LEU A 18 -10.77 8.62 32.39
CA LEU A 18 -11.22 7.53 31.55
C LEU A 18 -10.66 7.78 30.15
N GLY A 19 -9.52 7.14 29.85
CA GLY A 19 -9.02 7.09 28.49
C GLY A 19 -10.07 6.41 27.61
N SER A 20 -10.68 7.17 26.71
CA SER A 20 -11.50 6.62 25.66
C SER A 20 -10.60 5.76 24.76
N ASN A 21 -10.75 4.44 24.85
CA ASN A 21 -10.32 3.55 23.78
C ASN A 21 -11.22 3.87 22.59
N ALA A 22 -10.81 4.83 21.77
CA ALA A 22 -11.42 4.99 20.47
C ALA A 22 -11.13 3.69 19.72
N ASN A 23 -12.13 2.80 19.63
CA ASN A 23 -12.09 1.67 18.71
C ASN A 23 -11.96 2.29 17.32
N HIS A 24 -10.75 2.28 16.79
CA HIS A 24 -10.50 2.72 15.43
C HIS A 24 -11.21 1.75 14.49
N ALA A 25 -11.92 2.27 13.49
CA ALA A 25 -12.57 1.44 12.49
C ALA A 25 -11.50 0.56 11.79
N GLU A 26 -11.64 -0.76 11.88
CA GLU A 26 -10.73 -1.70 11.22
C GLU A 26 -11.31 -2.08 9.86
N THR A 27 -10.45 -2.54 8.94
CA THR A 27 -10.90 -3.28 7.76
C THR A 27 -10.78 -4.78 8.04
N ILE A 28 -11.91 -5.47 8.01
CA ILE A 28 -12.02 -6.92 8.24
C ILE A 28 -12.25 -7.62 6.90
N ILE A 29 -11.31 -8.48 6.51
CA ILE A 29 -11.40 -9.27 5.28
C ILE A 29 -11.60 -10.74 5.64
N HIS A 30 -12.72 -11.34 5.22
CA HIS A 30 -12.89 -12.78 5.29
C HIS A 30 -12.34 -13.42 4.01
N ALA A 31 -11.22 -14.13 4.11
CA ALA A 31 -10.61 -14.84 3.00
C ALA A 31 -11.04 -16.32 3.00
N GLY A 32 -11.61 -16.77 1.88
CA GLY A 32 -11.95 -18.19 1.69
C GLY A 32 -10.71 -19.07 1.75
N LYS A 33 -9.70 -18.68 0.97
CA LYS A 33 -8.35 -19.22 1.00
C LYS A 33 -7.33 -18.10 1.17
N LEU A 34 -6.22 -18.39 1.84
CA LEU A 34 -5.10 -17.48 2.03
C LEU A 34 -3.78 -18.20 1.71
N ILE A 35 -2.97 -17.58 0.83
CA ILE A 35 -1.55 -17.88 0.64
C ILE A 35 -0.79 -16.71 1.26
N ASP A 36 -0.01 -16.92 2.32
CA ASP A 36 0.62 -15.83 3.08
C ASP A 36 2.07 -15.52 2.65
N GLY A 37 2.64 -16.34 1.75
CA GLY A 37 4.02 -16.22 1.28
C GLY A 37 5.07 -16.75 2.25
N GLN A 38 4.68 -17.35 3.38
CA GLN A 38 5.59 -17.97 4.35
C GLN A 38 5.33 -19.48 4.48
N LYS A 39 4.07 -19.90 4.56
CA LYS A 39 3.70 -21.31 4.65
C LYS A 39 3.58 -21.92 3.26
N ASP A 40 4.09 -23.14 3.11
CA ASP A 40 3.94 -23.92 1.87
C ASP A 40 2.55 -24.54 1.68
N THR A 41 1.57 -24.11 2.48
CA THR A 41 0.21 -24.66 2.47
C THR A 41 -0.82 -23.55 2.39
N VAL A 42 -1.88 -23.80 1.62
CA VAL A 42 -3.02 -22.89 1.52
C VAL A 42 -3.87 -22.99 2.78
N GLN A 43 -4.10 -21.85 3.43
CA GLN A 43 -4.94 -21.75 4.62
C GLN A 43 -6.39 -21.52 4.20
N SER A 44 -7.35 -22.09 4.92
CA SER A 44 -8.79 -21.96 4.60
C SER A 44 -9.53 -21.30 5.74
N LYS A 45 -10.55 -20.50 5.40
CA LYS A 45 -11.38 -19.74 6.35
C LYS A 45 -10.53 -18.86 7.27
N MET A 46 -9.99 -17.78 6.73
CA MET A 46 -9.13 -16.85 7.47
C MET A 46 -9.77 -15.47 7.56
N THR A 47 -9.46 -14.75 8.62
CA THR A 47 -9.74 -13.32 8.77
C THR A 47 -8.44 -12.55 8.72
N ILE A 48 -8.37 -11.51 7.91
CA ILE A 48 -7.27 -10.53 7.89
C ILE A 48 -7.82 -9.23 8.48
N VAL A 49 -7.12 -8.69 9.47
CA VAL A 49 -7.46 -7.42 10.12
C VAL A 49 -6.45 -6.38 9.66
N ILE A 50 -6.95 -5.29 9.10
CA ILE A 50 -6.13 -4.17 8.62
C ILE A 50 -6.53 -2.92 9.42
N ASN A 51 -5.52 -2.25 9.96
CA ASN A 51 -5.67 -0.91 10.52
C ASN A 51 -4.80 0.05 9.69
N ASP A 52 -5.43 1.07 9.12
CA ASP A 52 -4.83 1.99 8.15
C ASP A 52 -4.09 1.29 7.00
N ASN A 53 -2.76 1.24 7.05
CA ASN A 53 -1.88 0.69 6.02
C ASN A 53 -1.13 -0.57 6.47
N LEU A 54 -1.51 -1.14 7.62
CA LEU A 54 -0.85 -2.31 8.22
C LEU A 54 -1.84 -3.43 8.47
N ILE A 55 -1.38 -4.66 8.21
CA ILE A 55 -2.05 -5.87 8.68
C ILE A 55 -1.71 -6.02 10.17
N THR A 56 -2.70 -5.91 11.04
CA THR A 56 -2.53 -6.00 12.50
C THR A 56 -2.73 -7.41 13.02
N ASP A 57 -3.54 -8.23 12.36
CA ASP A 57 -3.78 -9.62 12.75
C ASP A 57 -4.20 -10.51 11.56
N VAL A 58 -3.92 -11.81 11.67
CA VAL A 58 -4.33 -12.86 10.74
C VAL A 58 -4.83 -14.07 11.53
N ILE A 59 -6.15 -14.23 11.59
CA ILE A 59 -6.83 -15.13 12.52
C ILE A 59 -7.49 -16.27 11.76
N LYS A 60 -7.45 -17.49 12.32
CA LYS A 60 -8.20 -18.63 11.78
C LYS A 60 -9.69 -18.50 12.11
N GLY A 61 -10.54 -18.71 11.13
CA GLY A 61 -11.99 -18.54 11.21
C GLY A 61 -12.46 -17.19 10.65
N TYR A 62 -13.74 -16.92 10.80
CA TYR A 62 -14.39 -15.68 10.41
C TYR A 62 -14.76 -14.90 11.68
N LYS A 63 -13.94 -13.91 12.04
CA LYS A 63 -14.24 -12.97 13.14
C LYS A 63 -15.41 -12.10 12.71
N ASP A 64 -16.44 -12.00 13.53
CA ASP A 64 -17.55 -11.09 13.25
C ASP A 64 -17.05 -9.64 13.26
N PRO A 65 -17.26 -8.85 12.19
CA PRO A 65 -16.92 -7.45 12.17
C PRO A 65 -17.82 -6.67 13.14
N SER A 66 -17.27 -5.60 13.74
CA SER A 66 -18.04 -4.64 14.54
C SER A 66 -18.81 -3.69 13.62
N ASP A 67 -19.83 -3.01 14.14
CA ASP A 67 -20.66 -2.07 13.36
C ASP A 67 -19.88 -0.94 12.68
N ASN A 68 -18.72 -0.57 13.23
CA ASN A 68 -17.86 0.49 12.69
C ASN A 68 -16.76 -0.03 11.73
N ASP A 69 -16.63 -1.34 11.57
CA ASP A 69 -15.58 -1.92 10.73
C ASP A 69 -15.97 -1.89 9.25
N THR A 70 -14.98 -1.69 8.38
CA THR A 70 -15.14 -1.92 6.94
C THR A 70 -15.02 -3.40 6.66
N TYR A 71 -16.08 -4.03 6.16
CA TYR A 71 -16.11 -5.47 5.90
C TYR A 71 -15.94 -5.80 4.41
N LEU A 72 -15.01 -6.71 4.09
CA LEU A 72 -14.83 -7.30 2.76
C LEU A 72 -15.07 -8.82 2.81
N ASP A 73 -16.13 -9.28 2.15
CA ASP A 73 -16.42 -10.71 1.98
C ASP A 73 -15.69 -11.29 0.76
N LEU A 74 -14.57 -11.97 1.02
CA LEU A 74 -13.79 -12.70 0.03
C LEU A 74 -13.82 -14.22 0.31
N LYS A 75 -14.89 -14.73 0.92
CA LYS A 75 -15.04 -16.16 1.29
C LYS A 75 -14.98 -17.12 0.10
N ASN A 76 -15.29 -16.62 -1.09
CA ASN A 76 -15.24 -17.37 -2.35
C ASN A 76 -13.95 -17.12 -3.16
N HIS A 77 -12.99 -16.37 -2.61
CA HIS A 77 -11.75 -15.99 -3.28
C HIS A 77 -10.53 -16.59 -2.58
N THR A 78 -9.40 -16.58 -3.29
CA THR A 78 -8.07 -16.82 -2.72
C THR A 78 -7.36 -15.48 -2.60
N VAL A 79 -6.97 -15.12 -1.39
CA VAL A 79 -6.23 -13.89 -1.07
C VAL A 79 -4.73 -14.21 -1.01
N LEU A 80 -3.91 -13.30 -1.55
CA LEU A 80 -2.46 -13.37 -1.56
C LEU A 80 -1.88 -12.01 -1.18
N PRO A 81 -0.61 -11.93 -0.72
CA PRO A 81 0.15 -10.70 -0.73
C PRO A 81 0.18 -10.07 -2.12
N GLY A 82 0.30 -8.74 -2.17
CA GLY A 82 0.48 -8.03 -3.43
C GLY A 82 1.72 -8.55 -4.18
N LEU A 83 1.57 -8.81 -5.48
CA LEU A 83 2.64 -9.36 -6.30
C LEU A 83 3.75 -8.34 -6.51
N MET A 84 4.94 -8.82 -6.85
CA MET A 84 6.09 -8.00 -7.18
C MET A 84 6.74 -8.40 -8.51
N ASP A 85 7.16 -7.41 -9.29
CA ASP A 85 7.94 -7.61 -10.52
C ASP A 85 9.30 -6.92 -10.40
N MET A 86 10.39 -7.67 -10.59
CA MET A 86 11.76 -7.18 -10.41
C MET A 86 12.37 -6.57 -11.68
N HIS A 87 11.65 -6.56 -12.82
CA HIS A 87 12.16 -6.10 -14.09
C HIS A 87 11.05 -5.56 -15.00
N VAL A 88 10.71 -4.28 -14.84
CA VAL A 88 9.75 -3.58 -15.73
C VAL A 88 10.37 -2.38 -16.43
N HIS A 89 9.71 -1.91 -17.48
CA HIS A 89 10.04 -0.69 -18.22
C HIS A 89 8.77 0.10 -18.56
N PHE A 90 8.27 0.94 -17.64
CA PHE A 90 7.15 1.82 -17.95
C PHE A 90 7.59 2.98 -18.85
N GLY A 91 6.73 3.35 -19.79
CA GLY A 91 6.97 4.44 -20.75
C GLY A 91 7.41 4.00 -22.14
N GLY A 92 7.63 2.70 -22.35
CA GLY A 92 7.86 2.14 -23.68
C GLY A 92 7.34 0.72 -23.79
N GLU A 93 6.67 0.43 -24.90
CA GLU A 93 6.33 -0.93 -25.32
C GLU A 93 7.06 -1.22 -26.64
N TYR A 94 7.52 -2.46 -26.81
CA TYR A 94 8.28 -2.80 -27.99
C TYR A 94 7.34 -2.97 -29.19
N GLU A 95 7.49 -2.10 -30.18
CA GLU A 95 6.73 -2.17 -31.42
C GLU A 95 7.58 -2.69 -32.60
N SER A 96 6.88 -3.28 -33.57
CA SER A 96 7.45 -3.71 -34.84
C SER A 96 8.04 -2.51 -35.61
N LYS A 97 8.97 -2.76 -36.54
CA LYS A 97 9.53 -1.66 -37.37
C LYS A 97 8.47 -0.92 -38.18
N ALA A 98 7.36 -1.58 -38.50
CA ALA A 98 6.28 -1.00 -39.30
C ALA A 98 5.37 -0.08 -38.47
N GLU A 99 5.23 -0.35 -37.18
CA GLU A 99 4.32 0.38 -36.27
C GLU A 99 5.05 1.46 -35.47
N ARG A 100 6.34 1.24 -35.19
CA ARG A 100 7.14 2.11 -34.33
C ARG A 100 7.06 3.57 -34.76
N PRO A 101 6.77 4.50 -33.83
CA PRO A 101 6.76 5.92 -34.15
C PRO A 101 8.16 6.40 -34.55
N ILE A 102 8.20 7.40 -35.44
CA ILE A 102 9.46 8.00 -35.93
C ILE A 102 10.30 8.54 -34.76
N LYS A 103 9.63 9.09 -33.74
CA LYS A 103 10.25 9.62 -32.52
C LYS A 103 9.30 9.47 -31.34
N VAL A 104 9.86 9.37 -30.14
CA VAL A 104 9.14 9.45 -28.87
C VAL A 104 9.82 10.52 -28.04
N GLU A 105 9.05 11.55 -27.67
CA GLU A 105 9.54 12.59 -26.76
C GLU A 105 9.47 12.11 -25.32
N LYS A 106 10.28 12.67 -24.43
CA LYS A 106 10.33 12.26 -23.01
C LYS A 106 8.99 12.48 -22.30
N GLU A 107 8.26 13.52 -22.69
CA GLU A 107 6.92 13.81 -22.21
C GLU A 107 5.94 12.71 -22.60
N MET A 108 6.07 12.14 -23.81
CA MET A 108 5.26 11.01 -24.25
C MET A 108 5.59 9.74 -23.46
N GLU A 109 6.87 9.45 -23.22
CA GLU A 109 7.27 8.33 -22.36
C GLU A 109 6.62 8.43 -20.97
N ALA A 110 6.61 9.63 -20.38
CA ALA A 110 5.99 9.86 -19.07
C ALA A 110 4.47 9.67 -19.09
N ILE A 111 3.78 10.12 -20.14
CA ILE A 111 2.33 9.92 -20.31
C ILE A 111 2.02 8.42 -20.39
N LEU A 112 2.72 7.69 -21.27
CA LEU A 112 2.53 6.24 -21.43
C LEU A 112 2.85 5.48 -20.14
N ALA A 113 3.92 5.87 -19.44
CA ALA A 113 4.34 5.22 -18.20
C ALA A 113 3.24 5.25 -17.12
N SER A 114 2.44 6.31 -17.07
CA SER A 114 1.33 6.42 -16.12
C SER A 114 0.27 5.34 -16.35
N GLU A 115 -0.07 5.06 -17.61
CA GLU A 115 -1.04 4.03 -17.96
C GLU A 115 -0.44 2.63 -17.77
N HIS A 116 0.82 2.40 -18.17
CA HIS A 116 1.50 1.12 -17.97
C HIS A 116 1.55 0.76 -16.49
N ALA A 117 1.91 1.72 -15.62
CA ALA A 117 1.92 1.51 -14.18
C ALA A 117 0.50 1.21 -13.62
N ARG A 118 -0.52 1.91 -14.10
CA ARG A 118 -1.91 1.71 -13.68
C ARG A 118 -2.41 0.30 -14.03
N VAL A 119 -2.18 -0.17 -15.26
CA VAL A 119 -2.61 -1.52 -15.68
C VAL A 119 -1.83 -2.61 -14.94
N THR A 120 -0.52 -2.43 -14.73
CA THR A 120 0.30 -3.35 -13.92
C THR A 120 -0.20 -3.43 -12.48
N PHE A 121 -0.56 -2.30 -11.88
CA PHE A 121 -1.13 -2.26 -10.54
C PHE A 121 -2.47 -3.01 -10.44
N HIS A 122 -3.38 -2.78 -11.39
CA HIS A 122 -4.68 -3.48 -11.41
C HIS A 122 -4.56 -4.98 -11.74
N ALA A 123 -3.47 -5.42 -12.36
CA ALA A 123 -3.14 -6.83 -12.52
C ALA A 123 -2.67 -7.52 -11.22
N GLY A 124 -2.52 -6.77 -10.12
CA GLY A 124 -2.17 -7.29 -8.79
C GLY A 124 -0.72 -7.06 -8.37
N PHE A 125 0.10 -6.42 -9.21
CA PHE A 125 1.48 -6.05 -8.87
C PHE A 125 1.48 -4.75 -8.09
N THR A 126 1.66 -4.84 -6.77
CA THR A 126 1.61 -3.67 -5.88
C THR A 126 2.97 -3.01 -5.71
N THR A 127 4.06 -3.69 -6.05
CA THR A 127 5.44 -3.19 -5.99
C THR A 127 6.20 -3.65 -7.21
N VAL A 128 6.99 -2.79 -7.82
CA VAL A 128 7.80 -3.13 -9.00
C VAL A 128 9.19 -2.50 -8.92
N ARG A 129 10.14 -3.09 -9.67
CA ARG A 129 11.47 -2.52 -9.89
C ARG A 129 11.66 -2.20 -11.37
N GLN A 130 11.69 -0.91 -11.70
CA GLN A 130 11.99 -0.40 -13.03
C GLN A 130 13.50 -0.27 -13.20
N VAL A 131 14.07 -1.03 -14.14
CA VAL A 131 15.54 -1.19 -14.23
C VAL A 131 16.19 -0.44 -15.40
N GLY A 132 15.43 0.44 -16.04
CA GLY A 132 15.94 1.37 -17.04
C GLY A 132 14.85 2.20 -17.69
N ASP A 133 15.12 3.49 -17.89
CA ASP A 133 14.36 4.37 -18.77
C ASP A 133 15.28 5.48 -19.35
N SER A 134 14.72 6.48 -20.02
CA SER A 134 15.47 7.62 -20.57
C SER A 134 16.15 8.50 -19.50
N GLY A 135 15.79 8.31 -18.22
CA GLY A 135 16.55 8.73 -17.04
C GLY A 135 15.66 9.14 -15.87
N MET A 136 14.57 9.88 -16.15
CA MET A 136 13.73 10.52 -15.13
C MET A 136 12.28 10.02 -15.12
N VAL A 137 11.91 9.09 -16.02
CA VAL A 137 10.51 8.67 -16.19
C VAL A 137 10.02 7.96 -14.92
N ALA A 138 10.68 6.87 -14.52
CA ALA A 138 10.29 6.14 -13.32
C ALA A 138 10.48 6.94 -12.03
N ILE A 139 11.48 7.82 -11.98
CA ILE A 139 11.75 8.67 -10.81
C ILE A 139 10.57 9.61 -10.58
N SER A 140 10.16 10.32 -11.64
CA SER A 140 9.04 11.27 -11.56
C SER A 140 7.71 10.55 -11.32
N LEU A 141 7.49 9.41 -11.97
CA LEU A 141 6.29 8.60 -11.78
C LEU A 141 6.19 8.04 -10.36
N ARG A 142 7.29 7.50 -9.80
CA ARG A 142 7.36 7.05 -8.40
C ARG A 142 6.95 8.16 -7.45
N ASP A 143 7.51 9.36 -7.62
CA ASP A 143 7.25 10.48 -6.73
C ASP A 143 5.80 10.95 -6.84
N ALA A 144 5.23 10.96 -8.04
CA ALA A 144 3.82 11.25 -8.27
C ALA A 144 2.89 10.22 -7.61
N ILE A 145 3.20 8.92 -7.71
CA ILE A 145 2.45 7.85 -7.04
C ILE A 145 2.53 7.97 -5.52
N ASN A 146 3.73 8.18 -4.97
CA ASN A 146 3.95 8.32 -3.53
C ASN A 146 3.23 9.55 -2.94
N GLN A 147 3.04 10.59 -3.74
CA GLN A 147 2.26 11.78 -3.38
C GLN A 147 0.75 11.64 -3.64
N GLY A 148 0.29 10.47 -4.10
CA GLY A 148 -1.11 10.21 -4.42
C GLY A 148 -1.64 11.00 -5.62
N LYS A 149 -0.76 11.48 -6.52
CA LYS A 149 -1.17 12.25 -7.72
C LYS A 149 -1.69 11.37 -8.84
N VAL A 150 -1.17 10.14 -8.93
CA VAL A 150 -1.61 9.11 -9.87
C VAL A 150 -1.63 7.75 -9.19
N ILE A 151 -2.47 6.84 -9.69
CA ILE A 151 -2.59 5.48 -9.17
C ILE A 151 -1.51 4.61 -9.81
N GLY A 152 -0.80 3.82 -9.01
CA GLY A 152 0.20 2.87 -9.50
C GLY A 152 0.86 2.07 -8.36
N PRO A 153 1.79 1.16 -8.71
CA PRO A 153 2.52 0.36 -7.73
C PRO A 153 3.58 1.21 -7.00
N ARG A 154 4.11 0.68 -5.91
CA ARG A 154 5.34 1.21 -5.31
C ARG A 154 6.51 0.94 -6.25
N ILE A 155 7.18 1.99 -6.71
CA ILE A 155 8.26 1.86 -7.71
C ILE A 155 9.63 2.01 -7.03
N HIS A 156 10.47 1.00 -7.20
CA HIS A 156 11.91 1.11 -7.05
C HIS A 156 12.53 1.30 -8.44
N THR A 157 13.48 2.23 -8.61
CA THR A 157 14.04 2.49 -9.95
C THR A 157 15.55 2.71 -9.93
N SER A 158 16.22 2.29 -11.01
CA SER A 158 17.62 2.60 -11.30
C SER A 158 17.81 3.91 -12.09
N GLY A 159 16.74 4.51 -12.62
CA GLY A 159 16.81 5.61 -13.57
C GLY A 159 17.47 5.18 -14.88
N LYS A 160 18.47 5.95 -15.35
CA LYS A 160 19.18 5.63 -16.60
C LYS A 160 20.12 4.43 -16.39
N SER A 161 19.96 3.38 -17.19
CA SER A 161 20.92 2.26 -17.22
C SER A 161 22.30 2.73 -17.69
N ILE A 162 23.35 2.28 -16.99
CA ILE A 162 24.77 2.56 -17.30
C ILE A 162 25.27 1.54 -18.31
N ALA A 163 26.03 1.99 -19.32
CA ALA A 163 26.60 1.16 -20.37
C ALA A 163 27.92 1.75 -20.89
N THR A 164 28.72 0.94 -21.58
CA THR A 164 29.90 1.40 -22.33
C THR A 164 29.53 1.88 -23.73
N THR A 165 30.47 2.49 -24.47
CA THR A 165 30.21 2.89 -25.87
C THR A 165 29.90 1.67 -26.72
N GLY A 166 28.68 1.60 -27.28
CA GLY A 166 28.19 0.46 -28.06
C GLY A 166 27.32 -0.53 -27.27
N GLY A 167 27.18 -0.35 -25.95
CA GLY A 167 26.57 -1.32 -25.03
C GLY A 167 27.62 -1.93 -24.14
#